data_AF-A0A1F9N9T6-F1
#
_entry.id   AF-A0A1F9N9T6-F1
#
_cell.length_a   1.000
_cell.length_b   1.000
_cell.length_c   1.000
_cell.angle_alpha   90.00
_cell.angle_beta   90.00
_cell.angle_gamma   90.00
#
_symmetry.space_group_name_H-M   'P 1'
#
loop_
_entity.id
_entity.type
_entity.pdbx_description
1 polymer ?
#
loop_
_entity_poly.entity_id
_entity_poly.type
_entity_poly.pdbx_seq_one_letter_code
_entity_poly.pdbx_strand_id
1 'polypeptide(L)' 'MELSQQTCVPCHGGIEPMALNESLAQLRELDGWSLNDAGHIHRDYSSEDFAQALAFANSVGRIAEKQGHHPNLNI' A
#
# COMPACT_ATOMS: atom_id res chain seq x y z
N MET A 1 2.21 -3.80 -17.09
CA MET A 1 0.83 -3.35 -16.82
C MET A 1 0.89 -2.64 -15.48
N GLU A 2 0.48 -1.37 -15.42
CA GLU A 2 0.59 -0.56 -14.19
C GLU A 2 -0.31 -1.13 -13.08
N LEU A 3 0.22 -1.32 -11.87
CA LEU A 3 -0.54 -1.85 -10.73
C LEU A 3 -1.74 -0.95 -10.39
N SER A 4 -1.60 0.37 -10.57
CA SER A 4 -2.64 1.37 -10.34
C SER A 4 -3.87 1.26 -11.25
N GLN A 5 -3.76 0.50 -12.36
CA GLN A 5 -4.85 0.25 -13.29
C GLN A 5 -5.61 -1.06 -12.99
N GLN A 6 -5.15 -1.84 -12.03
CA GLN A 6 -5.77 -3.10 -11.66
C GLN A 6 -6.82 -2.89 -10.56
N THR A 7 -7.83 -3.75 -10.52
CA THR A 7 -8.79 -3.80 -9.42
C THR A 7 -8.31 -4.85 -8.42
N CYS A 8 -8.12 -4.45 -7.17
CA CYS A 8 -7.83 -5.41 -6.11
C CYS A 8 -9.09 -6.26 -5.91
N VAL A 9 -8.98 -7.58 -6.08
CA VAL A 9 -10.02 -8.50 -5.63
C VAL A 9 -9.76 -8.74 -4.15
N PRO A 10 -10.71 -8.44 -3.25
CA PRO A 10 -10.48 -8.55 -1.83
C PRO A 10 -9.97 -9.94 -1.46
N CYS A 11 -8.89 -9.99 -0.68
CA CYS A 11 -8.51 -11.23 -0.04
C CYS A 11 -9.55 -11.54 1.03
N HIS A 12 -10.49 -12.46 0.77
CA HIS A 12 -11.62 -12.77 1.66
C HIS A 12 -11.22 -13.53 2.95
N GLY A 13 -9.95 -13.42 3.38
CA GLY A 13 -9.37 -14.27 4.40
C GLY A 13 -9.25 -15.74 3.93
N GLY A 14 -8.31 -16.49 4.50
CA GLY A 14 -8.11 -17.90 4.16
C GLY A 14 -7.41 -18.16 2.81
N ILE A 15 -6.86 -17.11 2.19
CA ILE A 15 -5.96 -17.23 1.04
C ILE A 15 -4.53 -17.10 1.53
N GLU A 16 -3.66 -17.97 1.02
CA GLU A 16 -2.24 -17.93 1.35
C GLU A 16 -1.63 -16.58 0.95
N PRO A 17 -0.72 -16.03 1.77
CA PRO A 17 0.06 -14.86 1.38
C PRO A 17 0.84 -15.12 0.08
N MET A 18 1.10 -14.03 -0.66
CA MET A 18 1.97 -14.08 -1.84
C MET A 18 3.35 -14.62 -1.45
N ALA A 19 3.92 -15.50 -2.29
CA ALA A 19 5.23 -16.07 -2.01
C ALA A 19 6.30 -14.96 -2.00
N LEU A 20 7.30 -15.09 -1.11
CA LEU A 20 8.31 -14.05 -0.91
C LEU A 20 9.03 -13.64 -2.20
N ASN A 21 9.36 -14.60 -3.06
CA ASN A 21 10.02 -14.33 -4.35
C ASN A 21 9.13 -13.51 -5.31
N GLU A 22 7.82 -13.75 -5.31
CA GLU A 22 6.85 -12.99 -6.12
C GLU A 22 6.68 -11.57 -5.55
N SER A 23 6.56 -11.45 -4.22
CA SER A 23 6.49 -10.16 -3.53
C SER A 23 7.72 -9.30 -3.83
N LEU A 24 8.92 -9.87 -3.75
CA LEU A 24 10.17 -9.17 -4.06
C LEU A 24 10.29 -8.79 -5.54
N ALA A 25 9.72 -9.57 -6.45
CA ALA A 25 9.70 -9.24 -7.87
C ALA A 25 8.79 -8.04 -8.14
N GLN A 26 7.58 -8.00 -7.55
CA GLN A 26 6.65 -6.89 -7.70
C GLN A 26 7.12 -5.62 -6.97
N LEU A 27 7.78 -5.76 -5.81
CA LEU A 27 8.30 -4.64 -5.05
C LEU A 27 9.30 -3.79 -5.84
N ARG A 28 10.01 -4.37 -6.81
CA ARG A 28 10.94 -3.64 -7.69
C ARG A 28 10.25 -2.60 -8.58
N GLU A 29 8.96 -2.76 -8.84
CA GLU A 29 8.15 -1.81 -9.59
C GLU A 29 7.62 -0.66 -8.70
N LEU A 30 7.84 -0.74 -7.38
CA LEU A 30 7.31 0.17 -6.38
C LEU A 30 8.44 0.99 -5.73
N ASP A 31 8.72 2.16 -6.31
CA ASP A 31 9.78 3.04 -5.80
C ASP A 31 9.52 3.50 -4.35
N GLY A 32 10.57 3.50 -3.52
CA GLY A 32 10.52 3.90 -2.11
C GLY A 32 9.76 2.96 -1.17
N TRP A 33 9.26 1.81 -1.65
CA TRP A 33 8.62 0.81 -0.79
C TRP A 33 9.63 -0.24 -0.31
N SER A 34 9.44 -0.74 0.90
CA SER A 34 10.22 -1.87 1.44
C SER A 34 9.29 -2.94 2.02
N LEU A 35 9.77 -4.18 2.12
CA LEU A 35 9.06 -5.32 2.71
C LEU A 35 9.70 -5.68 4.05
N ASN A 36 8.90 -5.81 5.11
CA ASN A 36 9.38 -6.22 6.42
C ASN A 36 9.28 -7.74 6.64
N ASP A 37 9.87 -8.24 7.73
CA ASP A 37 9.88 -9.67 8.08
C ASP A 37 8.48 -10.24 8.35
N ALA A 38 7.51 -9.39 8.65
CA ALA A 38 6.11 -9.78 8.84
C ALA A 38 5.33 -9.87 7.51
N GLY A 39 5.96 -9.58 6.37
CA GLY A 39 5.33 -9.63 5.05
C GLY A 39 4.51 -8.40 4.67
N HIS A 40 4.65 -7.29 5.40
CA HIS A 40 4.00 -6.02 5.07
C HIS A 40 4.94 -5.09 4.30
N ILE A 41 4.40 -4.38 3.31
CA ILE A 41 5.12 -3.29 2.66
C ILE A 41 4.92 -1.97 3.40
N HIS A 42 5.94 -1.12 3.45
CA HIS A 42 5.85 0.23 4.00
C HIS A 42 6.55 1.26 3.11
N ARG A 43 6.11 2.52 3.24
CA ARG A 43 6.77 3.68 2.64
C ARG A 43 6.48 4.93 3.47
N ASP A 44 7.52 5.72 3.68
CA ASP A 44 7.41 7.04 4.31
C ASP A 44 7.29 8.14 3.25
N TYR A 45 6.46 9.14 3.54
CA TYR A 45 6.27 10.33 2.71
C TYR A 45 6.53 11.57 3.54
N SER A 46 7.43 12.43 3.08
CA SER A 46 7.70 13.72 3.72
C SER A 46 6.77 14.81 3.16
N SER A 47 6.20 15.62 4.04
CA SER A 47 5.42 16.81 3.69
C SER A 47 5.99 18.03 4.39
N GLU A 48 5.81 19.21 3.83
CA GLU A 48 6.36 20.45 4.39
C GLU A 48 5.68 20.85 5.72
N ASP A 49 4.40 20.51 5.88
CA ASP A 49 3.61 20.79 7.06
C ASP A 49 2.53 19.71 7.33
N PHE A 50 1.92 19.80 8.50
CA PHE A 50 0.88 18.85 8.94
C PHE A 50 -0.39 18.89 8.08
N ALA A 51 -0.78 20.07 7.57
CA ALA A 51 -2.00 20.19 6.76
C ALA A 51 -1.84 19.45 5.42
N GLN A 52 -0.66 19.52 4.82
CA GLN A 52 -0.32 18.78 3.61
C GLN A 52 -0.26 17.27 3.87
N ALA A 53 0.34 16.83 4.98
CA ALA A 53 0.38 15.42 5.36
C ALA A 53 -1.04 14.86 5.57
N LEU A 54 -1.91 15.60 6.25
CA LEU A 54 -3.31 15.23 6.47
C LEU A 54 -4.11 15.18 5.16
N ALA A 55 -3.90 16.14 4.26
CA ALA A 55 -4.55 16.13 2.94
C ALA A 55 -4.12 14.89 2.12
N PHE A 56 -2.84 14.52 2.17
CA PHE A 56 -2.33 13.31 1.53
C PHE A 56 -2.97 12.05 2.12
N ALA A 57 -2.97 11.89 3.45
CA ALA A 57 -3.59 10.73 4.10
C ALA A 57 -5.10 10.61 3.80
N ASN A 58 -5.83 11.73 3.75
CA ASN A 58 -7.24 11.74 3.34
C ASN A 58 -7.43 11.27 1.89
N SER A 59 -6.48 11.55 0.99
CA SER A 59 -6.52 11.04 -0.38
C SER A 59 -6.32 9.53 -0.44
N VAL A 60 -5.40 8.99 0.37
CA VAL A 60 -5.19 7.55 0.52
C VAL A 60 -6.45 6.89 1.10
N GLY A 61 -7.05 7.48 2.13
CA GLY A 61 -8.29 6.99 2.74
C GLY A 61 -9.44 6.86 1.73
N ARG A 62 -9.64 7.84 0.84
CA ARG A 62 -10.67 7.75 -0.21
C ARG A 62 -10.43 6.59 -1.18
N ILE A 63 -9.18 6.29 -1.50
CA ILE A 63 -8.83 5.16 -2.37
C ILE A 63 -9.06 3.85 -1.62
N ALA A 64 -8.64 3.77 -0.36
CA ALA A 64 -8.82 2.60 0.50
C ALA A 64 -10.28 2.19 0.64
N GLU A 65 -11.18 3.15 0.90
CA GLU A 65 -12.64 2.91 0.98
C GLU A 65 -13.22 2.41 -0.36
N LYS A 66 -12.81 3.00 -1.48
CA LYS A 66 -13.24 2.56 -2.81
C LYS A 66 -12.80 1.13 -3.12
N GLN A 67 -11.63 0.72 -2.63
CA GLN A 67 -11.09 -0.63 -2.83
C GLN A 67 -11.51 -1.62 -1.74
N GLY A 68 -12.09 -1.16 -0.63
CA GLY A 68 -12.38 -2.01 0.54
C GLY A 68 -11.13 -2.60 1.18
N HIS A 69 -9.98 -1.93 1.08
CA HIS A 69 -8.70 -2.40 1.62
C HIS A 69 -7.96 -1.26 2.31
N HIS A 70 -7.77 -1.39 3.63
CA HIS A 70 -7.35 -0.29 4.49
C HIS A 70 -5.88 -0.40 4.89
N PRO A 71 -5.05 0.64 4.67
CA PRO A 71 -3.69 0.69 5.19
C PRO A 71 -3.67 1.04 6.68
N ASN A 72 -2.53 0.80 7.32
CA ASN A 72 -2.18 1.44 8.58
C ASN A 72 -1.52 2.79 8.26
N LEU A 73 -2.15 3.91 8.66
CA LEU A 73 -1.65 5.26 8.42
C LEU A 73 -1.20 5.91 9.73
N ASN A 74 -0.02 6.50 9.69
CA ASN A 74 0.50 7.37 10.74
C ASN A 74 0.83 8.73 10.10
N ILE A 75 0.43 9.83 10.76
CA ILE A 75 0.59 11.21 10.30
C ILE A 75 1.23 12.02 11.42
#